data_AF-A0A6V7HCV3-F1
#
_entry.id   AF-A0A6V7HCV3-F1
#
_cell.length_a   1.000
_cell.length_b   1.000
_cell.length_c   1.000
_cell.angle_alpha   90.00
_cell.angle_beta   90.00
_cell.angle_gamma   90.00
#
_symmetry.space_group_name_H-M   'P 1'
#
loop_
_entity.id
_entity.type
_entity.pdbx_description
1 polymer ?
#
loop_
_entity_poly.entity_id
_entity_poly.type
_entity_poly.pdbx_seq_one_letter_code
_entity_poly.pdbx_strand_id
1 'polypeptide(L)'
;NAILQYLGDKYDTTGKLYPKVPKARAIVNHRLCFNLAMYYRSIAEYVVAPMFYDYKRTPLGLKKMTIALDVFNTYLQRENTEYAASNTLTIADFPLITATMCLEAIDFKLNAWPYVEKWYNNFKQKHPELWEIAEEGMRVLSYCEKNPPEVSMDQHPIHPLRKNK
;
A
#
# COMPACT_ATOMS: atom_id res chain seq x y z
N ASN A 1 -4.76 -3.29 10.21
CA ASN A 1 -5.92 -2.42 10.48
C ASN A 1 -6.31 -2.36 11.95
N ALA A 2 -6.74 -3.47 12.58
CA ALA A 2 -7.24 -3.44 13.96
C ALA A 2 -6.23 -2.89 14.98
N ILE A 3 -4.94 -3.24 14.86
CA ILE A 3 -3.88 -2.69 15.73
C ILE A 3 -3.77 -1.17 15.60
N LEU A 4 -3.80 -0.62 14.36
CA LEU A 4 -3.77 0.83 14.14
C LEU A 4 -4.96 1.53 14.81
N GLN A 5 -6.15 0.95 14.69
CA GLN A 5 -7.37 1.47 15.34
C GLN A 5 -7.26 1.40 16.86
N TYR A 6 -6.79 0.28 17.42
CA TYR A 6 -6.59 0.13 18.86
C TYR A 6 -5.61 1.18 19.40
N LEU A 7 -4.47 1.40 18.73
CA LEU A 7 -3.52 2.43 19.14
C LEU A 7 -4.15 3.84 19.07
N GLY A 8 -4.91 4.13 18.02
CA GLY A 8 -5.65 5.39 17.92
C GLY A 8 -6.80 5.54 18.93
N ASP A 9 -7.40 4.45 19.37
CA ASP A 9 -8.45 4.48 20.39
C ASP A 9 -7.88 4.57 21.80
N LYS A 10 -6.77 3.89 22.06
CA LYS A 10 -6.14 3.82 23.37
C LYS A 10 -5.27 5.04 23.68
N TYR A 11 -4.54 5.58 22.69
CA TYR A 11 -3.48 6.56 22.93
C TYR A 11 -3.67 7.90 22.19
N ASP A 12 -4.40 7.94 21.08
CA ASP A 12 -4.75 9.21 20.41
C ASP A 12 -5.98 9.85 21.07
N THR A 13 -5.75 10.51 22.21
CA THR A 13 -6.78 11.18 23.02
C THR A 13 -7.41 12.37 22.30
N THR A 14 -6.70 12.99 21.36
CA THR A 14 -7.16 14.17 20.61
C THR A 14 -7.87 13.80 19.30
N GLY A 15 -7.71 12.57 18.82
CA GLY A 15 -8.23 12.13 17.53
C GLY A 15 -7.47 12.70 16.34
N LYS A 16 -6.18 13.05 16.52
CA LYS A 16 -5.32 13.64 15.48
C LYS A 16 -5.10 12.69 14.31
N LEU A 17 -4.82 11.41 14.58
CA LEU A 17 -4.57 10.38 13.56
C LEU A 17 -5.77 9.48 13.34
N TYR A 18 -6.64 9.34 14.34
CA TYR A 18 -7.88 8.57 14.25
C TYR A 18 -9.08 9.36 14.80
N PRO A 19 -9.72 10.20 13.96
CA PRO A 19 -10.78 11.12 14.36
C PRO A 19 -11.89 10.44 15.15
N LYS A 20 -12.43 11.11 16.17
CA LYS A 20 -13.55 10.59 16.99
C LYS A 20 -14.92 10.94 16.40
N VAL A 21 -15.00 11.95 15.54
CA VAL A 21 -16.23 12.34 14.84
C VAL A 21 -16.67 11.21 13.89
N PRO A 22 -17.91 10.67 14.00
CA PRO A 22 -18.33 9.47 13.28
C PRO A 22 -18.11 9.52 11.77
N LYS A 23 -18.47 10.63 11.11
CA LYS A 23 -18.31 10.78 9.66
C LYS A 23 -16.84 10.75 9.21
N ALA A 24 -15.97 11.50 9.89
CA ALA A 24 -14.54 11.51 9.58
C ALA A 24 -13.90 10.14 9.85
N ARG A 25 -14.27 9.50 10.97
CA ARG A 25 -13.85 8.14 11.31
C ARG A 25 -14.29 7.11 10.26
N ALA A 26 -15.50 7.24 9.72
CA ALA A 26 -16.02 6.35 8.70
C ALA A 26 -15.18 6.41 7.41
N ILE A 27 -14.70 7.59 7.01
CA ILE A 27 -13.80 7.71 5.84
C ILE A 27 -12.47 6.99 6.11
N VAL A 28 -11.86 7.21 7.27
CA VAL A 28 -10.63 6.49 7.67
C VAL A 28 -10.84 4.98 7.65
N ASN A 29 -11.93 4.49 8.26
CA ASN A 29 -12.25 3.07 8.29
C ASN A 29 -12.51 2.50 6.90
N HIS A 30 -13.20 3.25 6.04
CA HIS A 30 -13.39 2.88 4.65
C HIS A 30 -12.03 2.74 3.94
N ARG A 31 -11.11 3.70 4.07
CA ARG A 31 -9.78 3.63 3.42
C ARG A 31 -8.95 2.45 3.92
N LEU A 32 -9.02 2.14 5.23
CA LEU A 32 -8.41 0.93 5.80
C LEU A 32 -8.99 -0.35 5.18
N CYS A 33 -10.31 -0.45 5.06
CA CYS A 33 -10.99 -1.59 4.43
C CYS A 33 -10.68 -1.71 2.93
N PHE A 34 -10.70 -0.57 2.22
CA PHE A 34 -10.32 -0.49 0.81
C PHE A 34 -8.89 -0.99 0.59
N ASN A 35 -7.95 -0.61 1.46
CA ASN A 35 -6.58 -1.11 1.37
C ASN A 35 -6.53 -2.65 1.48
N LEU A 36 -7.18 -3.20 2.51
CA LEU A 36 -7.18 -4.64 2.77
C LEU A 36 -7.87 -5.44 1.65
N ALA A 37 -9.07 -5.02 1.23
CA ALA A 37 -9.92 -5.79 0.34
C ALA A 37 -9.53 -5.65 -1.15
N MET A 38 -8.93 -4.52 -1.52
CA MET A 38 -8.73 -4.15 -2.92
C MET A 38 -7.32 -3.66 -3.23
N TYR A 39 -6.87 -2.58 -2.59
CA TYR A 39 -5.67 -1.86 -3.02
C TYR A 39 -4.39 -2.68 -2.80
N TYR A 40 -4.07 -3.03 -1.55
CA TYR A 40 -2.90 -3.84 -1.25
C TYR A 40 -3.03 -5.24 -1.85
N ARG A 41 -4.23 -5.85 -1.83
CA ARG A 41 -4.43 -7.16 -2.45
C ARG A 41 -4.03 -7.18 -3.92
N SER A 42 -4.52 -6.22 -4.70
CA SER A 42 -4.25 -6.17 -6.15
C SER A 42 -2.77 -5.84 -6.43
N ILE A 43 -2.16 -4.97 -5.63
CA ILE A 43 -0.73 -4.65 -5.75
C ILE A 43 0.13 -5.84 -5.33
N ALA A 44 -0.15 -6.49 -4.20
CA ALA A 44 0.61 -7.61 -3.69
C ALA A 44 0.57 -8.81 -4.65
N GLU A 45 -0.61 -9.12 -5.22
CA GLU A 45 -0.76 -10.19 -6.22
C GLU A 45 0.10 -9.94 -7.48
N TYR A 46 0.22 -8.70 -7.94
CA TYR A 46 0.96 -8.36 -9.17
C TYR A 46 2.45 -8.07 -8.92
N VAL A 47 2.79 -7.45 -7.80
CA VAL A 47 4.12 -6.92 -7.53
C VAL A 47 4.90 -7.84 -6.62
N VAL A 48 4.35 -8.11 -5.43
CA VAL A 48 5.05 -8.76 -4.31
C VAL A 48 5.09 -10.28 -4.49
N ALA A 49 3.98 -10.92 -4.81
CA ALA A 49 3.92 -12.38 -4.92
C ALA A 49 4.90 -12.96 -5.96
N PRO A 50 5.10 -12.35 -7.14
CA PRO A 50 6.13 -12.78 -8.10
C PRO A 50 7.59 -12.63 -7.62
N MET A 51 7.85 -11.81 -6.59
CA MET A 51 9.19 -11.71 -5.99
C MET A 51 9.55 -12.99 -5.22
N PHE A 52 8.58 -13.63 -4.57
CA PHE A 52 8.81 -14.78 -3.69
C PHE A 52 8.45 -16.13 -4.32
N TYR A 53 7.44 -16.16 -5.19
CA TYR A 53 6.85 -17.37 -5.75
C TYR A 53 6.88 -17.35 -7.29
N ASP A 54 6.64 -18.50 -7.94
CA ASP A 54 6.60 -18.59 -9.41
C ASP A 54 5.27 -18.10 -10.02
N TYR A 55 4.80 -16.95 -9.55
CA TYR A 55 3.72 -16.22 -10.19
C TYR A 55 4.25 -15.38 -11.34
N LYS A 56 3.47 -15.26 -12.41
CA LYS A 56 3.77 -14.36 -13.52
C LYS A 56 2.98 -13.06 -13.39
N ARG A 57 3.59 -11.95 -13.77
CA ARG A 57 2.90 -10.67 -14.00
C ARG A 57 2.07 -10.80 -15.29
N THR A 58 0.76 -10.93 -15.15
CA THR A 58 -0.17 -11.14 -16.28
C THR A 58 -0.89 -9.85 -16.68
N PRO A 59 -1.41 -9.73 -17.92
CA PRO A 59 -2.24 -8.59 -18.32
C PRO A 59 -3.46 -8.37 -17.42
N LEU A 60 -4.09 -9.46 -16.94
CA LEU A 60 -5.21 -9.37 -16.01
C LEU A 60 -4.79 -8.85 -14.63
N GLY A 61 -3.65 -9.31 -14.11
CA GLY A 61 -3.09 -8.81 -12.85
C GLY A 61 -2.76 -7.31 -12.94
N LEU A 62 -2.12 -6.89 -14.03
CA LEU A 62 -1.84 -5.49 -14.30
C LEU A 62 -3.14 -4.68 -14.35
N LYS A 63 -4.18 -5.18 -15.05
CA LYS A 63 -5.48 -4.50 -15.13
C LYS A 63 -6.16 -4.35 -13.76
N LYS A 64 -6.10 -5.36 -12.89
CA LYS A 64 -6.65 -5.27 -11.52
C LYS A 64 -5.90 -4.24 -10.69
N MET A 65 -4.57 -4.23 -10.76
CA MET A 65 -3.72 -3.26 -10.07
C MET A 65 -4.02 -1.83 -10.54
N THR A 66 -4.13 -1.61 -11.85
CA THR A 66 -4.44 -0.27 -12.39
C THR A 66 -5.86 0.17 -12.05
N ILE A 67 -6.85 -0.73 -12.03
CA ILE A 67 -8.21 -0.41 -11.50
C ILE A 67 -8.15 0.05 -10.04
N ALA A 68 -7.32 -0.59 -9.20
CA ALA A 68 -7.17 -0.18 -7.80
C ALA A 68 -6.58 1.23 -7.67
N LEU A 69 -5.58 1.57 -8.52
CA LEU A 69 -5.01 2.91 -8.62
C LEU A 69 -6.03 3.93 -9.15
N ASP A 70 -6.82 3.58 -10.17
CA ASP A 70 -7.87 4.44 -10.74
C ASP A 70 -8.90 4.83 -9.66
N VAL A 71 -9.34 3.84 -8.87
CA VAL A 71 -10.28 4.05 -7.76
C VAL A 71 -9.67 4.95 -6.69
N PHE A 72 -8.42 4.71 -6.29
CA PHE A 72 -7.79 5.52 -5.26
C PHE A 72 -7.54 6.97 -5.73
N ASN A 73 -7.08 7.14 -6.97
CA ASN A 73 -6.94 8.45 -7.61
C ASN A 73 -8.28 9.18 -7.66
N THR A 74 -9.38 8.47 -7.96
CA THR A 74 -10.74 9.03 -7.92
C THR A 74 -11.15 9.46 -6.51
N TYR A 75 -10.81 8.70 -5.47
CA TYR A 75 -11.08 9.12 -4.08
C TYR A 75 -10.35 10.42 -3.73
N LEU A 76 -9.05 10.50 -3.99
CA LEU A 76 -8.27 11.71 -3.70
C LEU A 76 -8.78 12.92 -4.51
N GLN A 77 -9.14 12.71 -5.77
CA GLN A 77 -9.73 13.76 -6.60
C GLN A 77 -11.07 14.26 -6.06
N ARG A 78 -12.00 13.35 -5.72
CA ARG A 78 -13.36 13.70 -5.28
C ARG A 78 -13.38 14.40 -3.93
N GLU A 79 -12.58 13.92 -2.99
CA GLU A 79 -12.48 14.53 -1.66
C GLU A 79 -11.65 15.83 -1.71
N ASN A 80 -10.77 15.96 -2.72
CA ASN A 80 -9.82 17.07 -2.86
C ASN A 80 -9.03 17.31 -1.57
N THR A 81 -8.57 16.22 -0.96
CA THR A 81 -7.83 16.21 0.30
C THR A 81 -6.35 16.00 0.08
N GLU A 82 -5.54 16.54 1.00
CA GLU A 82 -4.09 16.30 0.97
C GLU A 82 -3.71 14.84 1.28
N TYR A 83 -4.43 14.21 2.22
CA TYR A 83 -4.21 12.83 2.66
C TYR A 83 -5.39 11.94 2.27
N ALA A 84 -5.26 10.63 2.48
CA ALA A 84 -6.20 9.62 1.97
C ALA A 84 -7.64 9.78 2.49
N ALA A 85 -7.80 10.37 3.67
CA ALA A 85 -9.10 10.53 4.34
C ALA A 85 -9.45 11.97 4.76
N SER A 86 -8.49 12.90 4.79
CA SER A 86 -8.70 14.29 5.19
C SER A 86 -7.51 15.17 4.78
N ASN A 87 -7.52 16.45 5.16
CA ASN A 87 -6.37 17.37 5.00
C ASN A 87 -5.28 17.20 6.07
N THR A 88 -5.41 16.20 6.93
CA THR A 88 -4.40 15.86 7.94
C THR A 88 -4.05 14.38 7.83
N LEU A 89 -2.82 14.02 8.17
CA LEU A 89 -2.38 12.63 8.17
C LEU A 89 -3.26 11.78 9.10
N THR A 90 -3.66 10.59 8.64
CA THR A 90 -4.45 9.64 9.45
C THR A 90 -3.86 8.24 9.41
N ILE A 91 -4.35 7.35 10.27
CA ILE A 91 -3.96 5.93 10.23
C ILE A 91 -4.30 5.21 8.92
N ALA A 92 -5.15 5.80 8.05
CA ALA A 92 -5.45 5.25 6.74
C ALA A 92 -4.30 5.42 5.74
N ASP A 93 -3.46 6.44 5.91
CA ASP A 93 -2.39 6.74 4.98
C ASP A 93 -1.29 5.67 5.04
N PHE A 94 -0.88 5.22 6.22
CA PHE A 94 0.22 4.27 6.39
C PHE A 94 0.10 2.99 5.56
N PRO A 95 -1.00 2.21 5.63
CA PRO A 95 -1.11 1.00 4.83
C PRO A 95 -1.24 1.27 3.32
N LEU A 96 -1.80 2.42 2.92
CA LEU A 96 -1.85 2.82 1.52
C LEU A 96 -0.46 3.23 1.01
N ILE A 97 0.34 3.92 1.84
CA ILE A 97 1.73 4.33 1.52
C ILE A 97 2.58 3.10 1.31
N THR A 98 2.53 2.13 2.23
CA THR A 98 3.34 0.91 2.11
C THR A 98 2.89 0.04 0.93
N ALA A 99 1.60 -0.01 0.62
CA ALA A 99 1.11 -0.65 -0.60
C ALA A 99 1.62 0.04 -1.87
N THR A 100 1.57 1.38 -1.92
CA THR A 100 2.05 2.17 -3.07
C THR A 100 3.57 2.06 -3.21
N MET A 101 4.31 1.99 -2.10
CA MET A 101 5.75 1.78 -2.09
C MET A 101 6.18 0.49 -2.79
N CYS A 102 5.39 -0.59 -2.71
CA CYS A 102 5.70 -1.80 -3.46
C CYS A 102 5.82 -1.55 -4.97
N LEU A 103 5.03 -0.62 -5.53
CA LEU A 103 5.11 -0.25 -6.95
C LEU A 103 6.46 0.40 -7.28
N GLU A 104 6.93 1.31 -6.41
CA GLU A 104 8.24 1.94 -6.58
C GLU A 104 9.38 0.93 -6.45
N ALA A 105 9.22 -0.10 -5.61
CA ALA A 105 10.23 -1.16 -5.46
C ALA A 105 10.56 -1.89 -6.78
N ILE A 106 9.66 -1.85 -7.77
CA ILE A 106 9.84 -2.38 -9.13
C ILE A 106 9.93 -1.30 -10.21
N ASP A 107 10.24 -0.06 -9.83
CA ASP A 107 10.34 1.11 -10.72
C ASP A 107 9.04 1.49 -11.46
N PHE A 108 7.88 1.03 -11.01
CA PHE A 108 6.59 1.36 -11.63
C PHE A 108 6.26 2.86 -11.47
N LYS A 109 5.87 3.52 -12.57
CA LYS A 109 5.61 4.97 -12.59
C LYS A 109 4.15 5.29 -12.33
N LEU A 110 3.90 6.30 -11.49
CA LEU A 110 2.57 6.74 -11.07
C LEU A 110 2.01 7.90 -11.90
N ASN A 111 2.69 8.32 -12.98
CA ASN A 111 2.35 9.48 -13.80
C ASN A 111 0.93 9.49 -14.37
N ALA A 112 0.30 8.32 -14.54
CA ALA A 112 -1.11 8.22 -14.96
C ALA A 112 -2.12 8.52 -13.82
N TRP A 113 -1.68 8.55 -12.56
CA TRP A 113 -2.48 8.80 -11.36
C TRP A 113 -1.94 10.02 -10.59
N PRO A 114 -2.09 11.24 -11.12
CA PRO A 114 -1.42 12.44 -10.59
C PRO A 114 -1.80 12.77 -9.14
N TYR A 115 -3.01 12.41 -8.69
CA TYR A 115 -3.40 12.64 -7.29
C TYR A 115 -2.71 11.65 -6.36
N VAL A 116 -2.55 10.39 -6.78
CA VAL A 116 -1.79 9.38 -6.03
C VAL A 116 -0.31 9.74 -6.02
N GLU A 117 0.27 10.10 -7.15
CA GLU A 117 1.66 10.53 -7.25
C GLU A 117 1.95 11.73 -6.35
N LYS A 118 1.11 12.77 -6.38
CA LYS A 118 1.23 13.94 -5.51
C LYS A 118 1.11 13.58 -4.03
N TRP A 119 0.08 12.82 -3.65
CA TRP A 119 -0.12 12.37 -2.26
C TRP A 119 1.08 11.57 -1.75
N TYR A 120 1.59 10.65 -2.57
CA TYR A 120 2.71 9.79 -2.22
C TYR A 120 4.00 10.58 -2.03
N ASN A 121 4.33 11.48 -2.96
CA ASN A 121 5.52 12.33 -2.88
C ASN A 121 5.42 13.35 -1.72
N ASN A 122 4.24 13.91 -1.48
CA ASN A 122 4.01 14.79 -0.34
C ASN A 122 4.25 14.07 0.99
N PHE A 123 3.85 12.80 1.12
CA PHE A 123 4.12 12.01 2.32
C PHE A 123 5.62 11.89 2.58
N LYS A 124 6.42 11.53 1.56
CA LYS A 124 7.88 11.44 1.68
C LYS A 124 8.53 12.74 2.13
N GLN A 125 8.08 13.87 1.55
CA GLN A 125 8.66 15.18 1.84
C GLN A 125 8.25 15.72 3.21
N LYS A 126 6.99 15.51 3.61
CA LYS A 126 6.44 16.09 4.84
C LYS A 126 6.66 15.22 6.09
N HIS A 127 6.86 13.92 5.90
CA HIS A 127 7.06 12.94 6.99
C HIS A 127 8.27 12.04 6.71
N PRO A 128 9.48 12.62 6.50
CA PRO A 128 10.67 11.85 6.13
C PRO A 128 11.02 10.75 7.14
N GLU A 129 10.78 10.99 8.44
CA GLU A 129 11.02 10.04 9.51
C GLU A 129 10.07 8.82 9.47
N LEU A 130 8.83 9.01 9.01
CA LEU A 130 7.90 7.91 8.80
C LEU A 130 8.18 7.19 7.47
N TRP A 131 8.63 7.94 6.47
CA TRP A 131 9.02 7.39 5.18
C TRP A 131 10.24 6.48 5.28
N GLU A 132 11.23 6.81 6.11
CA GLU A 132 12.44 6.00 6.31
C GLU A 132 12.12 4.53 6.63
N ILE A 133 11.10 4.29 7.47
CA ILE A 133 10.63 2.93 7.80
C ILE A 133 10.11 2.20 6.56
N ALA A 134 9.32 2.88 5.72
CA ALA A 134 8.80 2.29 4.49
C ALA A 134 9.92 2.09 3.45
N GLU A 135 10.89 3.00 3.41
CA GLU A 135 12.03 2.96 2.50
C GLU A 135 12.95 1.77 2.79
N GLU A 136 13.20 1.45 4.06
CA GLU A 136 13.92 0.22 4.43
C GLU A 136 13.24 -1.03 3.87
N GLY A 137 11.91 -1.14 4.04
CA GLY A 137 11.12 -2.21 3.44
C GLY A 137 11.21 -2.23 1.91
N MET A 138 11.20 -1.06 1.28
CA MET A 138 11.35 -0.91 -0.17
C MET A 138 12.68 -1.49 -0.66
N ARG A 139 13.79 -1.18 0.02
CA ARG A 139 15.13 -1.69 -0.35
C ARG A 139 15.17 -3.21 -0.32
N VAL A 140 14.54 -3.83 0.68
CA VAL A 140 14.43 -5.29 0.77
C VAL A 140 13.61 -5.86 -0.40
N LEU A 141 12.46 -5.27 -0.72
CA LEU A 141 11.63 -5.72 -1.84
C LEU A 141 12.34 -5.55 -3.19
N SER A 142 13.02 -4.43 -3.43
CA SER A 142 13.84 -4.21 -4.63
C SER A 142 15.00 -5.19 -4.74
N TYR A 143 15.59 -5.60 -3.61
CA TYR A 143 16.59 -6.65 -3.58
C TYR A 143 15.97 -8.01 -3.96
N CYS A 144 14.83 -8.38 -3.38
CA CYS A 144 14.14 -9.64 -3.69
C CYS A 144 13.63 -9.71 -5.13
N GLU A 145 13.22 -8.60 -5.73
CA GLU A 145 12.84 -8.53 -7.15
C GLU A 145 14.01 -8.94 -8.05
N LYS A 146 15.22 -8.49 -7.72
CA LYS A 146 16.45 -8.78 -8.49
C LYS A 146 17.07 -10.12 -8.10
N ASN A 147 16.85 -10.55 -6.86
CA ASN A 147 17.43 -11.75 -6.25
C ASN A 147 16.31 -12.55 -5.56
N PRO A 148 15.46 -13.26 -6.33
CA PRO A 148 14.35 -13.98 -5.73
C PRO A 148 14.85 -15.03 -4.74
N PRO A 149 14.36 -15.04 -3.49
CA PRO A 149 14.87 -15.95 -2.47
C PRO A 149 14.55 -17.40 -2.81
N GLU A 150 15.46 -18.30 -2.47
CA GLU A 150 15.17 -19.74 -2.45
C GLU A 150 14.19 -20.02 -1.31
N VAL A 151 13.01 -20.52 -1.66
CA VAL A 151 12.01 -20.96 -0.67
C VAL A 151 12.35 -22.41 -0.33
N SER A 152 12.82 -22.65 0.91
CA SER A 152 13.39 -23.92 1.38
C SER A 152 12.41 -25.08 1.54
N MET A 153 11.27 -25.04 0.87
CA MET A 153 10.26 -26.11 0.89
C MET A 153 10.19 -26.76 -0.48
N ASP A 154 10.22 -28.09 -0.54
CA ASP A 154 10.04 -28.81 -1.82
C ASP A 154 8.64 -28.57 -2.42
N GLN A 155 7.64 -28.27 -1.58
CA GLN A 155 6.27 -27.91 -1.95
C GLN A 155 5.69 -26.91 -0.95
N HIS A 156 5.22 -25.75 -1.41
CA HIS A 156 4.44 -24.82 -0.58
C HIS A 156 2.95 -25.18 -0.69
N PRO A 157 2.18 -25.22 0.41
CA PRO A 157 0.81 -25.77 0.41
C PRO A 157 -0.17 -25.04 -0.51
N ILE A 158 0.10 -23.78 -0.83
CA ILE A 158 -0.82 -22.91 -1.59
C ILE A 158 -0.15 -22.01 -2.64
N HIS A 159 1.17 -22.09 -2.82
CA HIS A 159 1.89 -21.18 -3.73
C HIS A 159 2.84 -21.95 -4.66
N PRO A 160 2.93 -21.56 -5.94
CA PRO A 160 3.85 -22.20 -6.88
C PRO A 160 5.29 -21.83 -6.54
N LEU A 161 6.17 -22.82 -6.57
CA LEU A 161 7.60 -22.64 -6.33
C LEU A 161 8.38 -22.66 -7.64
N ARG A 162 9.43 -21.86 -7.71
CA ARG A 162 10.35 -21.90 -8.85
C ARG A 162 11.06 -23.25 -8.81
N LYS A 163 11.07 -23.95 -9.94
CA LYS A 163 11.87 -25.17 -10.06
C LYS A 163 13.35 -24.78 -10.05
N ASN A 164 14.12 -25.39 -9.16
CA ASN A 164 15.59 -25.28 -9.23
C ASN A 164 16.04 -25.79 -10.60
N LYS A 165 16.86 -24.98 -11.30
CA LYS A 165 17.45 -25.35 -12.59
C LYS A 165 18.52 -26.42 -12.40
#